data_AF-A0A3S4HRJ9-F1
#
_entry.id   AF-A0A3S4HRJ9-F1
#
_cell.length_a   1.000
_cell.length_b   1.000
_cell.length_c   1.000
_cell.angle_alpha   90.00
_cell.angle_beta   90.00
_cell.angle_gamma   90.00
#
_symmetry.space_group_name_H-M   'P 1'
#
loop_
_entity.id
_entity.type
_entity.pdbx_description
1 polymer ?
#
loop_
_entity_poly.entity_id
_entity_poly.type
_entity_poly.pdbx_seq_one_letter_code
_entity_poly.pdbx_strand_id
1 'polypeptide(L)'
;MKKLFKPSLPWQINADIEKLPLADASVDMIWSNLTIQWINVPDKMFAELRRVLKPDGMLMFSTLGRTRCPSCGRHSPVWTAPPTSTSSSTCTTSATR
;
A
#
# COMPACT_ATOMS: atom_id res chain seq x y z
N MET A 1 -16.33 -35.19 -15.97
CA MET A 1 -15.40 -34.05 -16.16
C MET A 1 -15.83 -32.89 -15.25
N LYS A 2 -15.36 -32.84 -13.98
CA LYS A 2 -15.68 -31.75 -13.01
C LYS A 2 -14.47 -31.32 -12.15
N LYS A 3 -13.27 -31.86 -12.43
CA LYS A 3 -12.06 -31.64 -11.63
C LYS A 3 -11.09 -30.60 -12.22
N LEU A 4 -11.46 -29.95 -13.33
CA LEU A 4 -10.54 -29.12 -14.11
C LEU A 4 -10.45 -27.65 -13.65
N PHE A 5 -11.40 -27.18 -12.84
CA PHE A 5 -11.45 -25.79 -12.37
C PHE A 5 -11.55 -25.71 -10.85
N LYS A 6 -10.52 -26.21 -10.15
CA LYS A 6 -10.39 -25.95 -8.72
C LYS A 6 -9.59 -24.64 -8.58
N PRO A 7 -10.23 -23.48 -8.29
CA PRO A 7 -9.47 -22.26 -8.10
C PRO A 7 -8.53 -22.46 -6.92
N SER A 8 -7.23 -22.24 -7.13
CA SER A 8 -6.28 -22.12 -6.05
C SER A 8 -6.68 -20.92 -5.21
N LEU A 9 -7.13 -21.15 -3.98
CA LEU A 9 -7.42 -20.06 -3.06
C LEU A 9 -6.10 -19.34 -2.73
N PRO A 10 -6.10 -18.01 -2.70
CA PRO A 10 -4.92 -17.26 -2.27
C PRO A 10 -4.59 -17.64 -0.82
N TRP A 11 -3.30 -17.67 -0.49
CA TRP A 11 -2.88 -17.86 0.89
C TRP A 11 -3.32 -16.65 1.73
N GLN A 12 -3.99 -16.93 2.83
CA GLN A 12 -4.49 -15.92 3.76
C GLN A 12 -3.76 -16.09 5.09
N ILE A 13 -3.46 -14.97 5.72
CA ILE A 13 -2.82 -14.93 7.03
C ILE A 13 -3.60 -13.95 7.92
N ASN A 14 -3.83 -14.35 9.17
CA ASN A 14 -4.39 -13.47 10.19
C ASN A 14 -3.24 -12.88 10.99
N ALA A 15 -3.02 -11.59 10.83
CA ALA A 15 -1.95 -10.86 11.48
C ALA A 15 -2.32 -9.39 11.63
N ASP A 16 -1.69 -8.72 12.59
CA ASP A 16 -1.70 -7.26 12.68
C ASP A 16 -0.67 -6.68 11.71
N ILE A 17 -1.00 -5.55 11.07
CA ILE A 17 -0.08 -4.85 10.17
C ILE A 17 1.12 -4.26 10.93
N GLU A 18 0.97 -3.99 12.22
CA GLU A 18 2.06 -3.56 13.11
C GLU A 18 2.93 -4.74 13.59
N LYS A 19 2.60 -5.98 13.22
CA LYS A 19 3.39 -7.17 13.59
C LYS A 19 3.14 -8.32 12.61
N LEU A 20 3.78 -8.26 11.45
CA LEU A 20 3.60 -9.27 10.41
C LEU A 20 4.45 -10.52 10.70
N PRO A 21 3.86 -11.73 10.76
CA PRO A 21 4.57 -13.01 10.93
C PRO A 21 5.22 -13.46 9.62
N LEU A 22 5.90 -12.55 8.95
CA LEU A 22 6.65 -12.77 7.71
C LEU A 22 8.13 -12.53 7.98
N ALA A 23 8.99 -13.26 7.27
CA ALA A 23 10.42 -13.08 7.35
C ALA A 23 10.84 -11.73 6.77
N ASP A 24 11.99 -11.24 7.21
CA ASP A 24 12.59 -10.02 6.69
C ASP A 24 12.87 -10.16 5.19
N ALA A 25 12.68 -9.09 4.42
CA ALA A 25 12.92 -9.04 2.97
C ALA A 25 12.30 -10.21 2.18
N SER A 26 11.09 -10.64 2.54
CA SER A 26 10.40 -11.78 1.91
C SER A 26 9.39 -11.36 0.85
N VAL A 27 8.94 -10.12 0.86
CA VAL A 27 7.85 -9.63 0.01
C VAL A 27 8.36 -8.68 -1.07
N ASP A 28 7.99 -8.93 -2.32
CA ASP A 28 8.34 -8.08 -3.46
C ASP A 28 7.40 -6.86 -3.60
N MET A 29 6.11 -7.03 -3.26
CA MET A 29 5.11 -5.97 -3.42
C MET A 29 4.04 -6.05 -2.33
N ILE A 30 3.73 -4.91 -1.74
CA ILE A 30 2.63 -4.75 -0.79
C ILE A 30 1.60 -3.80 -1.37
N TRP A 31 0.34 -4.21 -1.33
CA TRP A 31 -0.81 -3.40 -1.72
C TRP A 31 -1.78 -3.29 -0.54
N SER A 32 -2.06 -2.07 -0.09
CA SER A 32 -3.06 -1.80 0.95
C SER A 32 -4.11 -0.80 0.45
N ASN A 33 -5.38 -1.18 0.49
CA ASN A 33 -6.46 -0.29 0.07
C ASN A 33 -7.23 0.22 1.28
N LEU A 34 -7.22 1.54 1.50
CA LEU A 34 -8.05 2.21 2.52
C LEU A 34 -7.99 1.55 3.91
N THR A 35 -6.82 1.04 4.30
CA THR A 35 -6.61 0.43 5.61
C THR A 35 -5.77 1.32 6.53
N ILE A 36 -4.79 2.04 5.96
CA ILE A 36 -3.79 2.81 6.70
C ILE A 36 -4.40 3.92 7.56
N GLN A 37 -5.54 4.49 7.18
CA GLN A 37 -6.19 5.57 7.94
C GLN A 37 -6.72 5.15 9.32
N TRP A 38 -6.83 3.85 9.58
CA TRP A 38 -7.31 3.31 10.85
C TRP A 38 -6.17 2.90 11.79
N ILE A 39 -4.92 3.12 11.38
CA ILE A 39 -3.74 2.76 12.17
C ILE A 39 -3.43 3.84 13.19
N ASN A 40 -3.27 3.41 14.44
CA ASN A 40 -2.99 4.31 15.55
C ASN A 40 -1.54 4.82 15.51
N VAL A 41 -0.58 3.98 15.14
CA VAL A 41 0.85 4.32 15.12
C VAL A 41 1.43 4.06 13.72
N PRO A 42 1.33 5.03 12.79
CA PRO A 42 1.76 4.83 11.40
C PRO A 42 3.25 4.50 11.29
N ASP A 43 4.10 5.06 12.15
CA ASP A 43 5.55 4.81 12.14
C ASP A 43 5.90 3.34 12.37
N LYS A 44 5.18 2.66 13.28
CA LYS A 44 5.36 1.22 13.54
C LYS A 44 4.96 0.38 12.34
N MET A 45 3.83 0.73 11.73
CA MET A 45 3.36 0.06 10.52
C MET A 45 4.37 0.21 9.37
N PHE A 46 4.87 1.43 9.09
CA PHE A 46 5.85 1.63 8.03
C PHE A 46 7.19 0.94 8.31
N ALA A 47 7.63 0.89 9.57
CA ALA A 47 8.83 0.15 9.97
C ALA A 47 8.66 -1.36 9.69
N GLU A 48 7.52 -1.95 10.06
CA GLU A 48 7.23 -3.35 9.76
C GLU A 48 7.10 -3.62 8.27
N LEU A 49 6.38 -2.80 7.52
CA LEU A 49 6.28 -2.93 6.07
C LEU A 49 7.66 -2.86 5.40
N ARG A 50 8.53 -1.97 5.87
CA ARG A 50 9.91 -1.88 5.38
C ARG A 50 10.77 -3.08 5.77
N ARG A 51 10.51 -3.70 6.93
CA ARG A 51 11.20 -4.94 7.36
C ARG A 51 10.84 -6.12 6.45
N VAL A 52 9.56 -6.30 6.12
CA VAL A 52 9.12 -7.44 5.29
C VAL A 52 9.36 -7.22 3.79
N LEU A 53 9.40 -5.98 3.32
CA LEU A 53 9.74 -5.66 1.93
C LEU A 53 11.21 -5.94 1.63
N LYS A 54 11.46 -6.50 0.45
CA LYS A 54 12.81 -6.54 -0.12
C LYS A 54 13.35 -5.12 -0.35
N PRO A 55 14.68 -4.91 -0.40
CA PRO A 55 15.28 -3.60 -0.68
C PRO A 55 14.75 -2.91 -1.94
N ASP A 56 14.41 -3.67 -2.99
CA ASP A 56 13.82 -3.20 -4.25
C ASP A 56 12.30 -3.42 -4.33
N GLY A 57 11.66 -3.75 -3.20
CA GLY A 57 10.24 -4.01 -3.11
C GLY A 57 9.39 -2.74 -3.19
N MET A 58 8.14 -2.90 -3.64
CA MET A 58 7.24 -1.77 -3.87
C MET A 58 6.07 -1.76 -2.88
N LEU A 59 5.83 -0.61 -2.25
CA LEU A 59 4.65 -0.36 -1.42
C LEU A 59 3.65 0.51 -2.19
N MET A 60 2.45 -0.02 -2.42
CA MET A 60 1.31 0.72 -2.98
C MET A 60 0.21 0.82 -1.93
N PHE A 61 -0.28 2.05 -1.70
CA PHE A 61 -1.43 2.23 -0.82
C PHE A 61 -2.38 3.33 -1.29
N SER A 62 -3.65 3.18 -0.91
CA SER A 62 -4.65 4.24 -1.02
C SER A 62 -5.07 4.70 0.37
N THR A 63 -5.17 6.02 0.54
CA THR A 63 -5.67 6.64 1.78
C THR A 63 -6.58 7.81 1.44
N LEU A 64 -7.47 8.17 2.37
CA LEU A 64 -8.34 9.32 2.23
C LEU A 64 -7.53 10.59 2.54
N GLY A 65 -7.10 11.30 1.49
CA GLY A 65 -6.44 12.59 1.65
C GLY A 65 -7.37 13.60 2.33
N ARG A 66 -6.91 14.22 3.43
CA ARG A 66 -7.63 15.33 4.10
C ARG A 66 -7.70 16.59 3.25
N THR A 67 -6.79 16.75 2.29
CA THR A 67 -6.73 17.93 1.41
C THR A 67 -7.54 17.70 0.15
N ARG A 68 -8.68 18.37 0.08
CA ARG A 68 -9.46 18.55 -1.13
C ARG A 68 -8.59 19.29 -2.16
N CYS A 69 -8.50 18.79 -3.39
CA CYS A 69 -7.81 19.53 -4.43
C CYS A 69 -8.60 20.82 -4.74
N PRO A 70 -7.99 22.02 -4.68
CA PRO A 70 -8.69 23.30 -4.85
C PRO A 70 -9.42 23.42 -6.19
N SER A 71 -8.91 22.77 -7.24
CA SER A 71 -9.45 22.89 -8.61
C SER A 71 -10.62 21.94 -8.91
N CYS A 72 -10.72 20.80 -8.23
CA CYS A 72 -11.71 19.76 -8.58
C CYS A 72 -12.65 19.35 -7.45
N GLY A 73 -12.43 19.82 -6.21
CA GLY A 73 -13.35 19.55 -5.11
C GLY A 73 -13.47 18.07 -4.72
N ARG A 74 -12.60 17.19 -5.20
CA ARG A 74 -12.64 15.73 -4.97
C ARG A 74 -11.44 15.29 -4.12
N HIS A 75 -11.64 14.24 -3.31
CA HIS A 75 -10.56 13.56 -2.61
C HIS A 75 -9.79 12.69 -3.62
N SER A 76 -8.46 12.82 -3.68
CA SER A 76 -7.63 11.97 -4.54
C SER A 76 -7.43 10.60 -3.88
N PRO A 77 -7.69 9.47 -4.58
CA PRO A 77 -7.71 8.16 -3.94
C PRO A 77 -6.36 7.42 -3.90
N VAL A 78 -5.28 7.89 -4.56
CA VAL A 78 -4.03 7.10 -4.69
C VAL A 78 -2.80 7.99 -4.53
N TRP A 79 -1.94 7.62 -3.58
CA TRP A 79 -0.57 8.13 -3.45
C TRP A 79 0.40 6.94 -3.56
N THR A 80 1.11 6.84 -4.68
CA THR A 80 2.30 5.99 -4.80
C THR A 80 3.48 6.74 -4.20
N ALA A 81 4.01 6.26 -3.07
CA ALA A 81 5.21 6.84 -2.47
C ALA A 81 6.38 5.84 -2.62
N PRO A 82 7.50 6.22 -3.28
CA PRO A 82 8.73 5.43 -3.20
C PRO A 82 9.29 5.51 -1.77
N PRO A 83 9.99 4.46 -1.29
CA PRO A 83 10.39 4.32 0.11
C PRO A 83 11.41 5.35 0.63
N THR A 84 11.84 6.32 -0.18
CA THR A 84 12.92 7.27 0.13
C THR A 84 12.56 8.76 0.02
N SER A 85 11.35 9.15 -0.38
CA SER A 85 11.02 10.58 -0.54
C SER A 85 10.27 11.17 0.65
N THR A 86 11.00 11.85 1.52
CA THR A 86 10.49 12.90 2.39
C THR A 86 9.86 14.00 1.52
N SER A 87 8.54 14.16 1.65
CA SER A 87 7.73 15.33 1.26
C SER A 87 8.13 16.07 -0.04
N SER A 88 7.39 15.84 -1.14
CA SER A 88 7.19 16.84 -2.19
C SER A 88 5.92 16.52 -2.96
N SER A 89 4.90 17.35 -2.76
CA SER A 89 3.65 17.35 -3.49
C SER A 89 3.89 17.76 -4.94
N THR A 90 3.86 16.81 -5.87
CA THR A 90 3.75 17.09 -7.30
C THR A 90 2.70 16.17 -7.89
N CYS A 91 1.53 16.75 -8.18
CA CYS A 91 0.44 16.10 -8.88
C CYS A 91 0.82 15.99 -10.37
N THR A 92 1.51 14.92 -10.75
CA THR A 92 1.75 14.61 -12.17
C THR A 92 0.47 14.02 -12.74
N THR A 93 -0.42 14.89 -13.23
CA THR A 93 -1.45 14.45 -14.18
C THR A 93 -0.80 14.41 -15.55
N SER A 94 -0.41 13.22 -15.99
CA SER A 94 -0.05 12.94 -17.37
C SER A 94 -1.27 13.24 -18.24
N ALA A 95 -1.27 14.39 -18.91
CA ALA A 95 -2.19 14.67 -19.99
C ALA A 95 -1.71 13.87 -21.22
N THR A 96 -2.39 12.77 -21.54
CA THR A 96 -2.41 12.28 -22.91
C THR A 96 -3.83 12.48 -23.43
N ARG A 97 -3.86 13.31 -24.47
CA ARG A 97 -4.95 13.83 -25.31
C ARG A 97 -6.19 12.96 -25.45
#